data_AF-A0ABC8TJH0-F1
#
_entry.id   AF-A0ABC8TJH0-F1
#
_cell.length_a   1.000
_cell.length_b   1.000
_cell.length_c   1.000
_cell.angle_alpha   90.00
_cell.angle_beta   90.00
_cell.angle_gamma   90.00
#
_symmetry.space_group_name_H-M   'P 1'
#
loop_
_entity.id
_entity.type
_entity.pdbx_description
1 polymer ?
#
loop_
_entity_poly.entity_id
_entity_poly.type
_entity_poly.pdbx_seq_one_letter_code
_entity_poly.pdbx_strand_id
1 'polypeptide(L)'
;MSTDSTHFICRIHPVALEYKSYGKPHPFVFQHAETVLMQLAQSNHHFKTLYMIGDNPTIDIEGARQAGHPWFSILTMTGVFKGKKNHDEFPADVVVDTVEEAVDYILTKEYTP
;
A
#
# COMPACT_ATOMS: atom_id res chain seq x y z
N MET A 1 13.86 -2.11 -19.58
CA MET A 1 13.98 -0.64 -19.63
C MET A 1 12.83 -0.08 -18.80
N SER A 2 13.09 0.15 -17.51
CA SER A 2 12.16 0.87 -16.62
C SER A 2 12.57 2.34 -16.68
N THR A 3 11.70 3.20 -17.18
CA THR A 3 11.91 4.65 -17.20
C THR A 3 11.65 5.20 -15.81
N ASP A 4 12.69 5.19 -14.98
CA ASP A 4 12.73 5.93 -13.73
C ASP A 4 12.86 7.42 -14.06
N SER A 5 11.72 8.12 -14.11
CA SER A 5 11.60 9.55 -14.39
C SER A 5 12.40 10.43 -13.41
N THR A 6 12.83 9.86 -12.28
CA THR A 6 13.65 10.55 -11.27
C THR A 6 15.09 10.80 -11.77
N HIS A 7 15.62 9.93 -12.64
CA HIS A 7 16.99 10.05 -13.12
C HIS A 7 17.18 11.11 -14.22
N PHE A 8 16.11 11.50 -14.92
CA PHE A 8 16.23 12.39 -16.07
C PHE A 8 16.45 13.86 -15.68
N ILE A 9 15.88 14.33 -14.56
CA ILE A 9 15.91 15.76 -14.18
C ILE A 9 17.24 16.15 -13.49
N CYS A 10 17.92 15.21 -12.82
CA CYS A 10 19.21 15.48 -12.16
C CYS A 10 20.39 15.73 -13.13
N ARG A 11 20.19 15.57 -14.45
CA ARG A 11 21.30 15.65 -15.42
C ARG A 11 21.62 17.06 -15.90
N ILE A 12 20.74 18.04 -15.65
CA ILE A 12 20.84 19.40 -16.20
C ILE A 12 21.33 20.45 -15.19
N HIS A 13 21.27 20.17 -13.89
CA HIS A 13 21.77 21.06 -12.85
C HIS A 13 22.52 20.26 -11.77
N PRO A 14 23.63 20.81 -11.21
CA PRO A 14 24.41 20.14 -10.17
C PRO A 14 23.74 20.11 -8.79
N VAL A 15 22.54 20.69 -8.67
CA VAL A 15 21.75 20.74 -7.44
C VAL A 15 20.56 19.79 -7.58
N ALA A 16 20.32 18.98 -6.56
CA ALA A 16 19.14 18.12 -6.49
C ALA A 16 17.86 18.97 -6.58
N LEU A 17 16.86 18.48 -7.33
CA LEU A 17 15.58 19.16 -7.42
C LEU A 17 14.92 19.18 -6.05
N GLU A 18 14.63 20.37 -5.53
CA GLU A 18 13.73 20.52 -4.40
C GLU A 18 12.29 20.34 -4.91
N TYR A 19 11.63 19.28 -4.47
CA TYR A 19 10.23 19.02 -4.78
C TYR A 19 9.50 18.49 -3.56
N LYS A 20 8.18 18.68 -3.53
CA LYS A 20 7.30 18.10 -2.51
C LYS A 20 6.38 17.07 -3.17
N SER A 21 6.59 15.80 -2.87
CA SER A 21 5.72 14.71 -3.32
C SER A 21 4.54 14.50 -2.39
N TYR A 22 3.37 14.24 -2.98
CA TYR A 22 2.18 13.79 -2.29
C TYR A 22 1.78 12.42 -2.83
N GLY A 23 1.29 11.55 -1.96
CA GLY A 23 0.94 10.17 -2.32
C GLY A 23 1.59 9.15 -1.40
N LYS A 24 1.25 7.88 -1.63
CA LYS A 24 1.94 6.75 -1.00
C LYS A 24 3.44 6.81 -1.34
N PRO A 25 4.35 6.40 -0.45
CA PRO A 25 4.11 5.73 0.83
C PRO A 25 3.84 6.68 2.01
N HIS A 26 3.65 7.99 1.81
CA HIS A 26 3.58 8.93 2.93
C HIS A 26 2.40 8.61 3.89
N PRO A 27 2.64 8.42 5.22
CA PRO A 27 1.62 7.95 6.16
C PRO A 27 0.34 8.81 6.21
N PHE A 28 0.50 10.13 6.01
CA PHE A 28 -0.62 11.07 5.89
C PHE A 28 -1.72 10.61 4.90
N VAL A 29 -1.34 9.95 3.81
CA VAL A 29 -2.31 9.48 2.81
C VAL A 29 -3.20 8.36 3.36
N PHE A 30 -2.63 7.47 4.18
CA PHE A 30 -3.37 6.40 4.85
C PHE A 30 -4.28 6.97 5.94
N GLN A 31 -3.80 7.91 6.75
CA GLN A 31 -4.63 8.60 7.75
C GLN A 31 -5.81 9.34 7.11
N HIS A 32 -5.56 10.00 5.97
CA HIS A 32 -6.61 10.66 5.22
C HIS A 32 -7.62 9.65 4.64
N ALA A 33 -7.14 8.55 4.07
CA ALA A 33 -8.00 7.48 3.55
C ALA A 33 -8.88 6.88 4.65
N GLU A 34 -8.33 6.61 5.83
CA GLU A 34 -9.09 6.13 6.99
C GLU A 34 -10.19 7.12 7.39
N THR A 35 -9.88 8.41 7.45
CA THR A 35 -10.87 9.47 7.75
C THR A 35 -12.02 9.48 6.74
N VAL A 36 -11.70 9.40 5.44
CA VAL A 36 -12.70 9.35 4.37
C VAL A 36 -13.56 8.09 4.47
N LEU A 37 -12.95 6.93 4.74
CA LEU A 37 -13.68 5.67 4.92
C LEU A 37 -14.63 5.72 6.12
N MET A 38 -14.21 6.30 7.24
CA MET A 38 -15.08 6.47 8.42
C MET A 38 -16.29 7.35 8.11
N GLN A 39 -16.09 8.42 7.34
CA GLN A 39 -17.17 9.31 6.90
C GLN A 39 -18.14 8.57 5.96
N LEU A 40 -17.63 7.79 5.01
CA LEU A 40 -18.44 7.02 4.06
C LEU A 40 -19.25 5.91 4.74
N ALA A 41 -18.65 5.23 5.72
CA ALA A 41 -19.33 4.21 6.50
C ALA A 41 -20.41 4.78 7.45
N GLN A 42 -20.49 6.12 7.57
CA GLN A 42 -21.32 6.83 8.56
C GLN A 42 -21.12 6.28 9.99
N SER A 43 -19.95 5.70 10.26
CA SER A 43 -19.65 5.04 11.51
C SER A 43 -18.85 5.96 12.40
N ASN A 44 -19.35 6.17 13.62
CA ASN A 44 -18.56 6.80 14.69
C ASN A 44 -17.58 5.83 15.35
N HIS A 45 -17.53 4.58 14.89
CA HIS A 45 -16.65 3.55 15.39
C HIS A 45 -15.40 3.44 14.50
N HIS A 46 -14.24 3.23 15.14
CA HIS A 46 -13.01 2.94 14.42
C HIS A 46 -13.08 1.57 13.77
N PHE A 47 -12.48 1.43 12.58
CA PHE A 47 -12.36 0.14 11.92
C PHE A 47 -11.46 -0.78 12.73
N LYS A 48 -11.89 -2.04 12.90
CA LYS A 48 -11.04 -3.08 13.52
C LYS A 48 -9.85 -3.41 12.63
N THR A 49 -10.05 -3.43 11.31
CA THR A 49 -9.01 -3.72 10.32
C THR A 49 -9.34 -3.02 9.01
N LEU A 50 -8.33 -2.40 8.40
CA LEU A 50 -8.37 -1.82 7.06
C LEU A 50 -7.39 -2.56 6.16
N TYR A 51 -7.88 -3.15 5.08
CA TYR A 51 -7.07 -3.95 4.17
C TYR A 51 -6.49 -3.10 3.04
N MET A 52 -5.17 -2.90 3.03
CA MET A 52 -4.44 -2.33 1.91
C MET A 52 -4.03 -3.44 0.95
N ILE A 53 -4.64 -3.48 -0.24
CA ILE A 53 -4.30 -4.43 -1.32
C ILE A 53 -3.51 -3.67 -2.39
N GLY A 54 -2.30 -4.13 -2.71
CA GLY A 54 -1.45 -3.47 -3.71
C GLY A 54 -0.35 -4.37 -4.26
N ASP A 55 0.25 -3.97 -5.37
CA ASP A 55 1.28 -4.71 -6.10
C ASP A 55 2.68 -4.11 -5.93
N ASN A 56 2.82 -3.00 -5.19
CA ASN A 56 4.09 -2.31 -5.00
C ASN A 56 4.58 -2.38 -3.54
N PRO A 57 5.63 -3.17 -3.23
CA PRO A 57 6.15 -3.32 -1.87
C PRO A 57 6.62 -2.01 -1.24
N THR A 58 7.33 -1.18 -2.01
CA THR A 58 7.93 0.07 -1.52
C THR A 58 6.92 1.20 -1.31
N ILE A 59 5.73 1.09 -1.88
CA ILE A 59 4.72 2.16 -1.90
C ILE A 59 3.47 1.74 -1.12
N ASP A 60 2.87 0.61 -1.50
CA ASP A 60 1.60 0.15 -0.93
C ASP A 60 1.81 -0.50 0.43
N ILE A 61 2.71 -1.49 0.45
CA ILE A 61 2.97 -2.32 1.62
C ILE A 61 3.69 -1.51 2.68
N GLU A 62 4.77 -0.82 2.30
CA GLU A 62 5.50 0.04 3.21
C GLU A 62 4.62 1.18 3.76
N GLY A 63 3.76 1.77 2.91
CA GLY A 63 2.84 2.80 3.35
C GLY A 63 1.84 2.30 4.41
N ALA A 64 1.24 1.12 4.20
CA ALA A 64 0.34 0.51 5.17
C ALA A 64 1.07 0.14 6.47
N ARG A 65 2.28 -0.42 6.36
CA ARG A 65 3.11 -0.79 7.51
C ARG A 65 3.51 0.42 8.35
N GLN A 66 3.86 1.54 7.70
CA GLN A 66 4.18 2.80 8.38
C GLN A 66 2.95 3.45 9.02
N ALA A 67 1.78 3.33 8.40
CA ALA A 67 0.53 3.81 8.97
C ALA A 67 0.15 3.04 10.25
N GLY A 68 0.50 1.76 10.32
CA GLY A 68 0.27 0.91 11.49
C GLY A 68 -1.22 0.56 11.66
N HIS A 69 -1.61 0.11 12.85
CA HIS A 69 -3.01 -0.25 13.12
C HIS A 69 -3.97 0.91 12.81
N PRO A 70 -5.10 0.70 12.11
CA PRO A 70 -5.73 -0.59 11.80
C PRO A 70 -5.35 -1.23 10.45
N TRP A 71 -4.29 -0.76 9.78
CA TRP A 71 -3.91 -1.24 8.45
C TRP A 71 -3.31 -2.65 8.46
N PHE A 72 -3.77 -3.46 7.51
CA PHE A 72 -3.30 -4.82 7.21
C PHE A 72 -2.98 -4.89 5.72
N SER A 73 -1.79 -5.37 5.37
CA SER A 73 -1.24 -5.30 4.02
C SER A 73 -1.33 -6.64 3.27
N ILE A 74 -1.85 -6.60 2.04
CA ILE A 74 -1.91 -7.75 1.13
C ILE A 74 -1.18 -7.38 -0.16
N LEU A 75 -0.12 -8.11 -0.48
CA LEU A 75 0.68 -7.94 -1.69
C LEU A 75 0.19 -8.86 -2.80
N THR A 76 -0.20 -8.29 -3.93
CA THR A 76 -0.59 -9.05 -5.14
C THR A 76 0.59 -9.21 -6.09
N MET A 77 0.60 -10.30 -6.87
CA MET A 77 1.68 -10.63 -7.81
C MET A 77 1.32 -10.36 -9.29
N THR A 78 0.21 -9.66 -9.55
CA THR A 78 -0.24 -9.33 -10.91
C THR A 78 0.46 -8.12 -11.55
N GLY A 79 1.22 -7.34 -10.78
CA GLY A 79 1.71 -6.02 -11.18
C GLY A 79 3.23 -5.83 -11.10
N VAL A 80 3.66 -4.75 -10.44
CA VAL A 80 5.06 -4.35 -10.25
C VAL A 80 5.85 -5.45 -9.54
N PHE A 81 5.27 -6.05 -8.52
CA PHE A 81 5.86 -7.19 -7.84
C PHE A 81 5.69 -8.48 -8.65
N LYS A 82 6.81 -9.15 -8.94
CA LYS A 82 6.86 -10.43 -9.68
C LYS A 82 7.60 -11.53 -8.90
N GLY A 83 7.61 -11.40 -7.58
CA GLY A 83 8.18 -12.42 -6.69
C GLY A 83 7.39 -13.71 -6.73
N LYS A 84 7.92 -14.76 -6.09
CA LYS A 84 7.18 -16.01 -5.81
C LYS A 84 6.88 -16.19 -4.32
N LYS A 85 7.36 -15.26 -3.51
CA LYS A 85 7.34 -15.22 -2.05
C LYS A 85 7.20 -13.76 -1.64
N ASN A 86 7.11 -13.47 -0.36
CA ASN A 86 7.06 -12.11 0.14
C ASN A 86 8.31 -11.30 -0.24
N HIS A 87 8.19 -9.97 -0.28
CA HIS A 87 9.32 -9.10 -0.56
C HIS A 87 10.27 -9.08 0.64
N ASP A 88 11.57 -9.28 0.41
CA ASP A 88 12.55 -9.48 1.48
C ASP A 88 12.68 -8.24 2.39
N GLU A 89 12.70 -7.04 1.80
CA GLU A 89 12.88 -5.78 2.54
C GLU A 89 11.56 -5.12 3.00
N PHE A 90 10.45 -5.43 2.32
CA PHE A 90 9.15 -4.77 2.53
C PHE A 90 8.05 -5.83 2.56
N PRO A 91 8.08 -6.74 3.55
CA PRO A 91 7.17 -7.86 3.60
C PRO A 91 5.75 -7.39 3.93
N ALA A 92 4.77 -7.91 3.19
CA ALA A 92 3.36 -7.76 3.49
C ALA A 92 2.91 -8.76 4.57
N ASP A 93 1.74 -8.54 5.16
CA ASP A 93 1.14 -9.51 6.08
C ASP A 93 0.73 -10.79 5.34
N VAL A 94 0.26 -10.65 4.09
CA VAL A 94 -0.09 -11.76 3.19
C VAL A 94 0.33 -11.45 1.76
N VAL A 95 0.70 -12.49 1.01
CA VAL A 95 0.95 -12.42 -0.43
C VAL A 95 -0.03 -13.34 -1.13
N VAL A 96 -0.65 -12.86 -2.19
CA VAL A 96 -1.59 -13.61 -3.02
C VAL A 96 -1.29 -13.39 -4.50
N ASP A 97 -1.76 -14.28 -5.37
CA ASP A 97 -1.50 -14.15 -6.80
C ASP A 97 -2.32 -12.99 -7.37
N THR A 98 -3.59 -12.86 -6.95
CA THR A 98 -4.57 -11.95 -7.55
C THR A 98 -5.37 -11.13 -6.54
N VAL A 99 -6.06 -10.08 -7.02
CA VAL A 99 -6.99 -9.30 -6.20
C VAL A 99 -8.21 -10.14 -5.78
N GLU A 100 -8.64 -11.08 -6.61
CA GLU A 100 -9.72 -12.01 -6.29
C GLU A 100 -9.37 -12.84 -5.05
N GLU A 101 -8.17 -13.43 -5.03
CA GLU A 101 -7.67 -14.17 -3.87
C GLU A 101 -7.51 -13.29 -2.62
N ALA A 102 -7.15 -12.01 -2.78
CA ALA A 102 -7.10 -11.07 -1.66
C ALA A 102 -8.49 -10.89 -1.04
N VAL A 103 -9.52 -10.74 -1.86
CA VAL A 103 -10.91 -10.59 -1.41
C VAL A 103 -11.40 -11.88 -0.76
N ASP A 104 -11.15 -13.04 -1.37
CA ASP A 104 -11.52 -14.35 -0.81
C ASP A 104 -10.85 -14.60 0.54
N TYR A 105 -9.58 -14.21 0.68
CA TYR A 105 -8.87 -14.26 1.95
C TYR A 105 -9.53 -13.38 3.02
N ILE A 106 -9.85 -12.14 2.69
CA ILE A 106 -10.49 -11.19 3.62
C ILE A 106 -11.84 -11.74 4.08
N LEU A 107 -12.67 -12.17 3.13
CA LEU A 107 -13.99 -12.73 3.44
C LEU A 107 -13.84 -13.97 4.33
N THR A 108 -12.93 -14.89 4.01
CA THR A 108 -12.69 -16.09 4.82
C THR A 108 -12.20 -15.77 6.23
N LYS A 109 -11.31 -14.77 6.37
CA LYS A 109 -10.73 -14.36 7.65
C LYS A 109 -11.72 -13.64 8.56
N GLU A 110 -12.53 -12.74 8.00
CA GLU A 110 -13.52 -11.99 8.75
C GLU A 110 -14.85 -12.73 8.90
N TYR A 111 -15.07 -13.80 8.13
CA TYR A 111 -16.19 -14.71 8.31
C TYR A 111 -16.00 -15.53 9.59
N THR A 112 -16.42 -14.92 10.69
CA THR A 112 -16.70 -15.60 11.96
C THR A 112 -18.22 -15.67 12.09
N PRO A 113 -18.86 -16.84 12.28
CA PRO A 113 -20.27 -16.91 12.65
C PRO A 113 -20.56 -16.24 14.00
#